data_AF-A0A0S3PNF3-F1
#
_entry.id   AF-A0A0S3PNF3-F1
#
_cell.length_a   1.000
_cell.length_b   1.000
_cell.length_c   1.000
_cell.angle_alpha   90.00
_cell.angle_beta   90.00
_cell.angle_gamma   90.00
#
_symmetry.space_group_name_H-M   'P 1'
#
loop_
_entity.id
_entity.type
_entity.pdbx_description
1 polymer ?
#
loop_
_entity_poly.entity_id
_entity_poly.type
_entity_poly.pdbx_seq_one_letter_code
_entity_poly.pdbx_strand_id
1 'polypeptide(L)'
;GLLKKAHEISVLCDADVALIVFSTKGKLYEYSTDSSMEQLLERYERCSHAEKAIIEADAESQESWRHEYGRLKAKVEYLQKSQRHLMGEQLDNLSLKELQQLEQQLETALKYIRSRKNQLLFDSIAKLQHQEKSLQEQNGTLEKELSERKMTLRLQQQQLPILNVRSEGAKEAEALGRMGSNTLLPWMLPHVK
;
A
#
# COMPACT_ATOMS: atom_id res chain seq x y z
N GLY A 1 39.52 51.09 -25.53
CA GLY A 1 38.60 51.16 -26.70
C GLY A 1 37.80 49.87 -26.78
N LEU A 2 36.58 49.89 -27.33
CA LEU A 2 35.68 48.72 -27.39
C LEU A 2 36.33 47.52 -28.10
N LEU A 3 36.99 47.75 -29.23
CA LEU A 3 37.77 46.74 -29.96
C LEU A 3 38.90 46.12 -29.13
N LYS A 4 39.60 46.94 -28.33
CA LYS A 4 40.65 46.43 -27.43
C LYS A 4 40.07 45.50 -26.37
N LYS A 5 38.92 45.86 -25.81
CA LYS A 5 38.22 45.01 -24.84
C LYS A 5 37.73 43.71 -25.46
N ALA A 6 37.17 43.76 -26.67
CA ALA A 6 36.74 42.56 -27.39
C ALA A 6 37.92 41.60 -27.65
N HIS A 7 39.07 42.14 -28.04
CA HIS A 7 40.29 41.37 -28.21
C HIS A 7 40.83 40.80 -26.89
N GLU A 8 40.89 41.61 -25.82
CA GLU A 8 41.29 41.14 -24.48
C GLU A 8 40.41 39.98 -24.00
N ILE A 9 39.09 40.08 -24.18
CA ILE A 9 38.15 39.02 -23.80
C ILE A 9 38.39 37.74 -24.61
N SER A 10 38.58 37.87 -25.93
CA SER A 10 38.88 36.73 -26.78
C SER A 10 40.12 35.98 -26.30
N VAL A 11 41.21 36.71 -26.03
CA VAL A 11 42.49 36.13 -25.61
C VAL A 11 42.41 35.55 -24.19
N LEU A 12 41.77 36.25 -23.25
CA LEU A 12 41.70 35.80 -21.85
C LEU A 12 40.79 34.59 -21.64
N CYS A 13 39.72 34.48 -22.44
CA CYS A 13 38.72 33.44 -22.29
C CYS A 13 38.79 32.35 -23.35
N ASP A 14 39.77 32.40 -24.26
CA ASP A 14 39.85 31.54 -25.46
C ASP A 14 38.50 31.51 -26.21
N ALA A 15 37.96 32.71 -26.42
CA ALA A 15 36.61 32.90 -26.93
C ALA A 15 36.65 33.50 -28.34
N ASP A 16 35.78 32.98 -29.20
CA ASP A 16 35.49 33.54 -30.50
C ASP A 16 34.53 34.74 -30.35
N VAL A 17 34.97 35.92 -30.80
CA VAL A 17 34.25 37.19 -30.59
C VAL A 17 34.09 37.92 -31.92
N ALA A 18 32.86 38.26 -32.29
CA ALA A 18 32.57 39.22 -33.35
C ALA A 18 31.96 40.49 -32.77
N LEU A 19 32.32 41.64 -33.36
CA LEU A 19 31.75 42.94 -33.05
C LEU A 19 31.37 43.62 -34.36
N ILE A 20 30.10 44.01 -34.48
CA ILE A 20 29.53 44.72 -35.63
C ILE A 20 29.00 46.06 -35.10
N VAL A 21 29.50 47.18 -35.63
CA VAL A 21 29.12 48.53 -35.21
C VAL A 21 28.70 49.35 -36.43
N PHE A 22 27.46 49.85 -36.41
CA PHE A 22 26.98 50.80 -37.40
C PHE A 22 27.07 52.22 -36.85
N SER A 23 27.77 53.10 -37.58
CA SER A 23 27.75 54.53 -37.26
C SER A 23 26.37 55.14 -37.58
N THR A 24 26.08 56.30 -37.01
CA THR A 24 24.86 57.08 -37.31
C THR A 24 24.76 57.51 -38.78
N LYS A 25 25.88 57.46 -39.53
CA LYS A 25 25.91 57.69 -40.98
C LYS A 25 25.77 56.39 -41.81
N GLY A 26 25.47 55.27 -41.18
CA GLY A 26 25.29 53.97 -41.83
C GLY A 26 26.59 53.25 -42.21
N LYS A 27 27.77 53.77 -41.84
CA LYS A 27 29.04 53.05 -42.07
C LYS A 27 29.17 51.87 -41.12
N LEU A 28 29.48 50.70 -41.68
CA LEU A 28 29.78 49.47 -40.95
C LEU A 28 31.25 49.45 -40.51
N TYR A 29 31.47 49.08 -39.26
CA TYR A 29 32.77 48.76 -38.68
C TYR A 29 32.67 47.38 -38.05
N GLU A 30 33.57 46.49 -38.43
CA GLU A 30 33.52 45.11 -37.99
C GLU A 30 34.86 44.66 -37.41
N TYR A 31 34.78 43.68 -36.52
CA TYR A 31 35.92 42.99 -35.93
C TYR A 31 35.52 41.55 -35.65
N SER A 32 36.38 40.61 -36.05
CA SER A 32 36.32 39.22 -35.64
C SER A 32 37.65 38.82 -35.02
N THR A 33 37.61 37.76 -34.23
CA THR A 33 38.79 37.01 -33.78
C THR A 33 39.43 36.26 -34.95
N ASP A 34 40.33 35.30 -34.70
CA ASP A 34 41.10 34.61 -35.75
C ASP A 34 40.24 33.86 -36.80
N SER A 35 38.92 33.70 -36.55
CA SER A 35 37.95 33.21 -37.53
C SER A 35 37.34 34.34 -38.37
N SER A 36 36.95 34.05 -39.61
CA SER A 36 36.28 35.06 -40.43
C SER A 36 34.91 35.43 -39.85
N MET A 37 34.49 36.68 -40.06
CA MET A 37 33.17 37.16 -39.65
C MET A 37 32.05 36.24 -40.15
N GLU A 38 32.15 35.75 -41.39
CA GLU A 38 31.19 34.82 -41.98
C GLU A 38 31.06 33.50 -41.19
N GLN A 39 32.20 32.90 -40.79
CA GLN A 39 32.19 31.65 -40.02
C GLN A 39 31.61 31.83 -38.61
N LEU A 40 31.84 32.98 -38.00
CA LEU A 40 31.33 33.26 -36.65
C LEU A 40 29.81 33.53 -36.69
N LEU A 41 29.35 34.21 -37.74
CA LEU A 41 27.91 34.40 -38.00
C LEU A 41 27.20 33.09 -38.33
N GLU A 42 27.81 32.23 -39.17
CA GLU A 42 27.24 30.91 -39.49
C GLU A 42 27.10 30.03 -38.22
N ARG A 43 28.13 30.03 -37.37
CA ARG A 43 28.09 29.32 -36.08
C ARG A 43 27.02 29.90 -35.15
N TYR A 44 26.91 31.22 -35.07
CA TYR A 44 25.88 31.90 -34.28
C TYR A 44 24.47 31.51 -34.76
N GLU A 45 24.23 31.53 -36.06
CA GLU A 45 22.94 31.14 -36.65
C GLU A 45 22.58 29.69 -36.31
N ARG A 46 23.53 28.75 -36.50
CA ARG A 46 23.34 27.33 -36.15
C ARG A 46 23.02 27.13 -34.67
N CYS A 47 23.74 27.80 -33.77
CA CYS A 47 23.52 27.71 -32.33
C CYS A 47 22.19 28.36 -31.90
N SER A 48 21.83 29.52 -32.48
CA SER A 48 20.59 30.23 -32.18
C SER A 48 19.36 29.41 -32.60
N HIS A 49 19.43 28.71 -33.74
CA HIS A 49 18.36 27.80 -34.16
C HIS A 49 18.21 26.58 -33.24
N ALA A 50 19.32 25.99 -32.80
CA ALA A 50 19.28 24.86 -31.85
C ALA A 50 18.70 25.27 -30.50
N GLU A 51 19.06 26.45 -29.99
CA GLU A 51 18.53 27.00 -28.73
C GLU A 51 17.02 27.25 -28.82
N LYS A 52 16.53 27.83 -29.92
CA LYS A 52 15.10 28.03 -30.17
C LYS A 52 14.33 26.70 -30.22
N ALA A 53 14.88 25.69 -30.90
CA ALA A 53 14.25 24.37 -30.98
C ALA A 53 14.14 23.68 -29.61
N ILE A 54 15.12 23.88 -28.71
CA ILE A 54 15.08 23.36 -27.34
C ILE A 54 14.01 24.08 -26.51
N ILE A 55 13.91 25.42 -26.62
CA ILE A 55 12.91 26.22 -25.90
C ILE A 55 11.49 25.85 -26.35
N GLU A 56 11.28 25.66 -27.65
CA GLU A 56 9.99 25.25 -28.22
C GLU A 56 9.59 23.83 -27.76
N ALA A 57 10.52 22.87 -27.79
CA ALA A 57 10.27 21.51 -27.31
C ALA A 57 9.99 21.46 -25.79
N ASP A 58 10.68 22.27 -24.99
CA ASP A 58 10.44 22.35 -23.54
C ASP A 58 9.07 22.97 -23.24
N ALA A 59 8.69 24.04 -23.97
CA ALA A 59 7.38 24.68 -23.83
C ALA A 59 6.22 23.74 -24.19
N GLU A 60 6.32 22.97 -25.28
CA GLU A 60 5.32 21.95 -25.65
C GLU A 60 5.20 20.85 -24.59
N SER A 61 6.33 20.39 -24.04
CA SER A 61 6.34 19.40 -22.97
C SER A 61 5.70 19.94 -21.68
N GLN A 62 5.97 21.21 -21.34
CA GLN A 62 5.43 21.87 -20.16
C GLN A 62 3.91 22.06 -20.27
N GLU A 63 3.41 22.43 -21.45
CA GLU A 63 1.97 22.57 -21.69
C GLU A 63 1.26 21.21 -21.66
N SER A 64 1.89 20.16 -22.20
CA SER A 64 1.40 18.79 -22.07
C SER A 64 1.24 18.37 -20.59
N TRP A 65 2.25 18.61 -19.74
CA TRP A 65 2.16 18.31 -18.31
C TRP A 65 1.11 19.13 -17.58
N ARG A 66 0.89 20.40 -17.96
CA ARG A 66 -0.17 21.24 -17.40
C ARG A 66 -1.56 20.68 -17.73
N HIS A 67 -1.77 20.25 -18.97
CA HIS A 67 -3.02 19.61 -19.38
C HIS A 67 -3.26 18.27 -18.67
N GLU A 68 -2.24 17.42 -18.59
CA GLU A 68 -2.29 16.15 -17.87
C GLU A 68 -2.63 16.34 -16.39
N TYR A 69 -1.98 17.29 -15.73
CA TYR A 69 -2.27 17.65 -14.36
C TYR A 69 -3.71 18.15 -14.19
N GLY A 70 -4.17 19.05 -15.08
CA GLY A 70 -5.54 19.55 -15.08
C GLY A 70 -6.57 18.42 -15.21
N ARG A 71 -6.33 17.47 -16.12
CA ARG A 71 -7.19 16.30 -16.33
C ARG A 71 -7.23 15.40 -15.10
N LEU A 72 -6.07 15.12 -14.50
CA LEU A 72 -5.98 14.30 -13.29
C LEU A 72 -6.66 14.98 -12.09
N LYS A 73 -6.43 16.29 -11.91
CA LYS A 73 -7.06 17.08 -10.86
C LYS A 73 -8.58 17.05 -10.96
N ALA A 74 -9.12 17.28 -12.16
CA ALA A 74 -10.56 17.19 -12.40
C ALA A 74 -11.11 15.79 -12.09
N LYS A 75 -10.35 14.73 -12.41
CA LYS A 75 -10.74 13.35 -12.07
C LYS A 75 -10.78 13.11 -10.56
N VAL A 76 -9.79 13.61 -9.82
CA VAL A 76 -9.74 13.51 -8.36
C VAL A 76 -10.92 14.25 -7.72
N GLU A 77 -11.17 15.49 -8.16
CA GLU A 77 -12.29 16.30 -7.65
C GLU A 77 -13.65 15.62 -7.93
N TYR A 78 -13.83 15.07 -9.12
CA TYR A 78 -15.02 14.29 -9.47
C TYR A 78 -15.19 13.06 -8.57
N LEU A 79 -14.13 12.28 -8.36
CA LEU A 79 -14.18 11.07 -7.53
C LEU A 79 -14.46 11.41 -6.06
N GLN A 80 -13.85 12.47 -5.52
CA GLN A 80 -14.11 12.95 -4.17
C GLN A 80 -15.54 13.47 -4.00
N LYS A 81 -16.07 14.17 -5.02
CA LYS A 81 -17.48 14.59 -5.03
C LYS A 81 -18.42 13.38 -5.05
N SER A 82 -18.16 12.41 -5.92
CA SER A 82 -18.94 11.17 -6.01
C SER A 82 -18.91 10.38 -4.68
N GLN A 83 -17.74 10.27 -4.04
CA GLN A 83 -17.61 9.63 -2.73
C GLN A 83 -18.48 10.32 -1.69
N ARG A 84 -18.46 11.66 -1.60
CA ARG A 84 -19.31 12.41 -0.67
C ARG A 84 -20.80 12.14 -0.91
N HIS A 85 -21.24 12.13 -2.18
CA HIS A 85 -22.62 11.77 -2.50
C HIS A 85 -22.96 10.35 -2.02
N LEU A 86 -22.09 9.36 -2.29
CA LEU A 86 -22.28 7.98 -1.83
C LEU A 86 -22.33 7.86 -0.29
N MET A 87 -21.70 8.78 0.43
CA MET A 87 -21.75 8.89 1.88
C MET A 87 -22.96 9.69 2.40
N GLY A 88 -23.83 10.17 1.51
CA GLY A 88 -25.01 10.97 1.85
C GLY A 88 -24.72 12.45 2.11
N GLU A 89 -23.58 12.96 1.65
CA GLU A 89 -23.15 14.34 1.85
C GLU A 89 -23.33 15.19 0.57
N GLN A 90 -23.59 16.50 0.75
CA GLN A 90 -23.67 17.50 -0.34
C GLN A 90 -24.64 17.14 -1.48
N LEU A 91 -25.83 16.66 -1.10
CA LEU A 91 -26.86 16.20 -2.04
C LEU A 91 -27.71 17.34 -2.62
N ASP A 92 -27.60 18.56 -2.10
CA ASP A 92 -28.46 19.71 -2.44
C ASP A 92 -28.44 20.07 -3.93
N ASN A 93 -27.34 19.73 -4.62
CA ASN A 93 -27.14 20.04 -6.04
C ASN A 93 -27.54 18.89 -6.98
N LEU A 94 -28.08 17.78 -6.46
CA LEU A 94 -28.53 16.64 -7.25
C LEU A 94 -30.01 16.79 -7.62
N SER A 95 -30.34 16.48 -8.86
CA SER A 95 -31.73 16.35 -9.29
C SER A 95 -32.38 15.11 -8.66
N LEU A 96 -33.72 15.10 -8.60
CA LEU A 96 -34.48 13.95 -8.11
C LEU A 96 -34.09 12.65 -8.83
N LYS A 97 -33.85 12.71 -10.14
CA LYS A 97 -33.45 11.56 -10.95
C LYS A 97 -32.07 11.03 -10.55
N GLU A 98 -31.11 11.93 -10.33
CA GLU A 98 -29.76 11.54 -9.88
C GLU A 98 -29.80 10.96 -8.46
N LEU A 99 -30.65 11.50 -7.59
CA LEU A 99 -30.82 10.98 -6.23
C LEU A 99 -31.43 9.58 -6.24
N GLN A 100 -32.44 9.33 -7.07
CA GLN A 100 -33.03 8.00 -7.26
C GLN A 100 -32.01 6.99 -7.82
N GLN A 101 -31.16 7.41 -8.76
CA GLN A 101 -30.09 6.56 -9.28
C GLN A 101 -29.06 6.21 -8.20
N LEU A 102 -28.69 7.18 -7.37
CA LEU A 102 -27.78 7.00 -6.25
C LEU A 102 -28.35 6.02 -5.21
N GLU A 103 -29.62 6.20 -4.85
CA GLU A 103 -30.35 5.29 -3.95
C GLU A 103 -30.35 3.86 -4.48
N GLN A 104 -30.74 3.67 -5.75
CA GLN A 104 -30.77 2.36 -6.39
C GLN A 104 -29.39 1.69 -6.42
N GLN A 105 -28.33 2.47 -6.69
CA GLN A 105 -26.95 1.99 -6.68
C GLN A 105 -26.55 1.51 -5.28
N LEU A 106 -26.85 2.29 -4.24
CA LEU A 106 -26.56 1.93 -2.85
C LEU A 106 -27.35 0.71 -2.39
N GLU A 107 -28.64 0.64 -2.71
CA GLU A 107 -29.50 -0.50 -2.38
C GLU A 107 -28.97 -1.80 -2.99
N THR A 108 -28.62 -1.76 -4.28
CA THR A 108 -28.07 -2.91 -5.01
C THR A 108 -26.73 -3.36 -4.39
N ALA A 109 -25.84 -2.42 -4.10
CA ALA A 109 -24.55 -2.72 -3.47
C ALA A 109 -24.73 -3.31 -2.06
N LEU A 110 -25.63 -2.75 -1.26
CA LEU A 110 -25.94 -3.25 0.09
C LEU A 110 -26.52 -4.66 0.05
N LYS A 111 -27.43 -4.95 -0.89
CA LYS A 111 -27.99 -6.29 -1.10
C LYS A 111 -26.89 -7.29 -1.42
N TYR A 112 -25.97 -6.95 -2.32
CA TYR A 112 -24.83 -7.79 -2.67
C TYR A 112 -23.91 -8.03 -1.47
N ILE A 113 -23.52 -6.97 -0.74
CA ILE A 113 -22.66 -7.07 0.44
C ILE A 113 -23.29 -7.97 1.52
N ARG A 114 -24.58 -7.79 1.81
CA ARG A 114 -25.31 -8.63 2.78
C ARG A 114 -25.34 -10.09 2.34
N SER A 115 -25.66 -10.35 1.08
CA SER A 115 -25.67 -11.71 0.53
C SER A 115 -24.30 -12.38 0.68
N ARG A 116 -23.22 -11.67 0.32
CA ARG A 116 -21.86 -12.20 0.43
C ARG A 116 -21.44 -12.44 1.88
N LYS A 117 -21.77 -11.52 2.79
CA LYS A 117 -21.51 -11.69 4.23
C LYS A 117 -22.23 -12.91 4.80
N ASN A 118 -23.51 -13.09 4.45
CA ASN A 118 -24.29 -14.24 4.89
C ASN A 118 -23.71 -15.54 4.34
N GLN A 119 -23.33 -15.59 3.07
CA GLN A 119 -22.67 -16.75 2.48
C GLN A 119 -21.40 -17.13 3.25
N LEU A 120 -20.50 -16.17 3.48
CA LEU A 120 -19.26 -16.41 4.23
C LEU A 120 -19.52 -16.87 5.68
N LEU A 121 -20.56 -16.32 6.32
CA LEU A 121 -20.97 -16.74 7.65
C LEU A 121 -21.44 -18.20 7.65
N PHE A 122 -22.28 -18.59 6.69
CA PHE A 122 -22.76 -19.97 6.57
C PHE A 122 -21.62 -20.94 6.28
N ASP A 123 -20.70 -20.58 5.39
CA ASP A 123 -19.50 -21.39 5.10
C ASP A 123 -18.67 -21.60 6.37
N SER A 124 -18.50 -20.56 7.20
CA SER A 124 -17.80 -20.65 8.47
C SER A 124 -18.53 -21.54 9.48
N ILE A 125 -19.86 -21.42 9.59
CA ILE A 125 -20.66 -22.26 10.48
C ILE A 125 -20.54 -23.73 10.07
N ALA A 126 -20.69 -24.04 8.77
CA ALA A 126 -20.57 -25.40 8.26
C ALA A 126 -19.18 -26.00 8.55
N LYS A 127 -18.12 -25.21 8.36
CA LYS A 127 -16.76 -25.62 8.69
C LYS A 127 -16.59 -25.96 10.18
N LEU A 128 -17.07 -25.08 11.07
CA LEU A 128 -16.95 -25.28 12.51
C LEU A 128 -17.77 -26.49 12.98
N GLN A 129 -18.99 -26.67 12.45
CA GLN A 129 -19.81 -27.85 12.75
C GLN A 129 -19.17 -29.16 12.31
N HIS A 130 -18.48 -29.17 11.16
CA HIS A 130 -17.71 -30.34 10.73
C HIS A 130 -16.54 -30.62 11.68
N GLN A 131 -15.83 -29.58 12.13
CA GLN A 131 -14.74 -29.72 13.09
C GLN A 131 -15.22 -30.24 14.44
N GLU A 132 -16.34 -29.72 14.95
CA GLU A 132 -16.97 -30.17 16.19
C GLU A 132 -17.29 -31.67 16.12
N LYS A 133 -17.93 -32.13 15.05
CA LYS A 133 -18.26 -33.55 14.86
C LYS A 133 -17.01 -34.43 14.83
N SER A 134 -16.00 -34.02 14.07
CA SER A 134 -14.74 -34.77 13.98
C SER A 134 -14.03 -34.88 15.33
N LEU A 135 -14.01 -33.81 16.12
CA LEU A 135 -13.44 -33.82 17.46
C LEU A 135 -14.26 -34.68 18.44
N GLN A 136 -15.60 -34.65 18.35
CA GLN A 136 -16.47 -35.52 19.14
C GLN A 136 -16.22 -37.00 18.86
N GLU A 137 -16.06 -37.37 17.59
CA GLU A 137 -15.74 -38.74 17.17
C GLU A 137 -14.37 -39.20 17.69
N GLN A 138 -13.34 -38.33 17.60
CA GLN A 138 -12.01 -38.60 18.14
C GLN A 138 -12.04 -38.77 19.67
N ASN A 139 -12.70 -37.87 20.39
CA ASN A 139 -12.84 -37.96 21.84
C ASN A 139 -13.56 -39.24 22.26
N GLY A 140 -14.66 -39.60 21.57
CA GLY A 140 -15.38 -40.85 21.86
C GLY A 140 -14.54 -42.10 21.61
N THR A 141 -13.61 -42.05 20.64
CA THR A 141 -12.65 -43.15 20.39
C THR A 141 -11.62 -43.24 21.51
N LEU A 142 -11.04 -42.11 21.91
CA LEU A 142 -10.08 -42.04 23.02
C LEU A 142 -10.69 -42.48 24.36
N GLU A 143 -11.94 -42.13 24.63
CA GLU A 143 -12.65 -42.57 25.84
C GLU A 143 -12.83 -44.10 25.88
N LYS A 144 -13.14 -44.73 24.74
CA LYS A 144 -13.22 -46.18 24.63
C LYS A 144 -11.86 -46.83 24.87
N GLU A 145 -10.80 -46.35 24.22
CA GLU A 145 -9.44 -46.85 24.43
C GLU A 145 -8.99 -46.70 25.88
N LEU A 146 -9.28 -45.56 26.52
CA LEU A 146 -8.97 -45.35 27.93
C LEU A 146 -9.72 -46.33 28.85
N SER A 147 -11.00 -46.60 28.55
CA SER A 147 -11.78 -47.59 29.29
C SER A 147 -11.19 -48.99 29.14
N GLU A 148 -10.86 -49.41 27.91
CA GLU A 148 -10.23 -50.71 27.64
C GLU A 148 -8.88 -50.86 28.35
N ARG A 149 -8.02 -49.84 28.30
CA ARG A 149 -6.74 -49.82 29.02
C ARG A 149 -6.89 -49.89 30.53
N LYS A 150 -7.90 -49.21 31.09
CA LYS A 150 -8.21 -49.32 32.53
C LYS A 150 -8.63 -50.74 32.89
N MET A 151 -9.43 -51.40 32.05
CA MET A 151 -9.86 -52.78 32.30
C MET A 151 -8.69 -53.77 32.21
N THR A 152 -7.80 -53.63 31.22
CA THR A 152 -6.61 -54.50 31.11
C THR A 152 -5.65 -54.30 32.29
N LEU A 153 -5.43 -53.06 32.75
CA LEU A 153 -4.62 -52.79 33.95
C LEU A 153 -5.21 -53.42 35.22
N ARG A 154 -6.54 -53.40 35.39
CA ARG A 154 -7.19 -54.07 36.53
C ARG A 154 -7.01 -55.59 36.47
N LEU A 155 -7.17 -56.19 35.29
CA LEU A 155 -6.95 -57.62 35.08
C LEU A 155 -5.49 -58.00 35.38
N GLN A 156 -4.54 -57.15 34.99
CA GLN A 156 -3.11 -57.37 35.25
C GLN A 156 -2.74 -57.24 36.74
N GLN A 157 -3.35 -56.29 37.47
CA GLN A 157 -3.17 -56.17 38.92
C GLN A 157 -3.71 -57.38 39.70
N GLN A 158 -4.79 -58.01 39.21
CA GLN A 158 -5.34 -59.22 39.84
C GLN A 158 -4.49 -60.48 39.59
N GLN A 159 -3.52 -60.43 38.67
CA GLN A 159 -2.64 -61.56 38.31
C GLN A 159 -1.24 -61.49 38.95
N LEU A 160 -0.93 -60.47 39.75
CA LEU A 160 0.33 -60.41 40.51
C LEU A 160 0.29 -61.36 41.73
N PRO A 161 1.28 -62.26 41.93
CA PRO A 161 1.35 -63.08 43.13
C PRO A 161 1.61 -62.18 44.35
N ILE A 162 0.85 -62.39 45.42
CA ILE A 162 1.04 -61.73 46.71
C ILE A 162 2.38 -62.20 47.31
N LEU A 163 3.47 -61.45 47.07
CA LEU A 163 4.64 -61.49 47.96
C LEU A 163 4.35 -60.53 49.12
N ASN A 164 3.67 -61.07 50.13
CA ASN A 164 3.35 -60.38 51.37
C ASN A 164 4.63 -60.21 52.20
N VAL A 165 5.36 -59.10 52.03
CA VAL A 165 6.27 -58.61 53.07
C VAL A 165 5.49 -57.56 53.86
N ARG A 166 4.90 -58.04 54.95
CA ARG A 166 4.26 -57.25 55.99
C ARG A 166 5.34 -56.40 56.68
N SER A 167 5.33 -55.09 56.47
CA SER A 167 5.91 -54.16 57.43
C SER A 167 4.99 -52.94 57.57
N GLU A 168 4.50 -52.78 58.79
CA GLU A 168 3.62 -51.73 59.29
C GLU A 168 4.18 -50.32 59.03
N GLY A 169 3.33 -49.39 58.64
CA GLY A 169 3.73 -47.98 58.50
C GLY A 169 2.75 -47.11 57.71
N ALA A 170 1.45 -47.16 58.01
CA ALA A 170 0.47 -46.23 57.43
C ALA A 170 -0.18 -45.40 58.55
N LYS A 171 0.54 -44.37 59.00
CA LYS A 171 -0.01 -43.19 59.66
C LYS A 171 0.76 -41.99 59.14
N GLU A 172 0.27 -41.37 58.06
CA GLU A 172 0.44 -39.95 57.69
C GLU A 172 0.18 -39.77 56.19
N ALA A 173 -1.06 -39.44 55.82
CA ALA A 173 -1.37 -38.64 54.62
C ALA A 173 -2.85 -38.19 54.56
N GLU A 174 -3.55 -38.13 55.69
CA GLU A 174 -4.76 -37.30 55.82
C GLU A 174 -4.34 -35.92 56.36
N ALA A 175 -3.61 -35.18 55.54
CA ALA A 175 -3.38 -33.75 55.74
C ALA A 175 -3.13 -33.12 54.37
N LEU A 176 -3.80 -31.99 54.09
CA LEU A 176 -3.89 -31.26 52.82
C LEU A 176 -5.00 -31.82 51.90
N GLY A 177 -6.28 -31.59 52.17
CA GLY A 177 -6.82 -30.34 52.69
C GLY A 177 -6.71 -29.23 51.65
N ARG A 178 -7.78 -29.10 50.84
CA ARG A 178 -8.28 -27.84 50.26
C ARG A 178 -7.25 -26.89 49.63
N MET A 179 -7.19 -26.87 48.29
CA MET A 179 -7.17 -25.59 47.58
C MET A 179 -8.00 -25.73 46.30
N GLY A 180 -9.17 -25.08 46.30
CA GLY A 180 -9.87 -24.80 45.06
C GLY A 180 -8.98 -23.94 44.18
N SER A 181 -8.80 -24.37 42.94
CA SER A 181 -8.19 -23.55 41.90
C SER A 181 -9.18 -23.51 40.74
N ASN A 182 -9.95 -22.43 40.69
CA ASN A 182 -10.47 -21.91 39.43
C ASN A 182 -9.25 -21.54 38.57
N THR A 183 -8.74 -22.50 37.83
CA THR A 183 -7.78 -22.23 36.76
C THR A 183 -8.58 -22.12 35.47
N LEU A 184 -8.88 -20.89 35.07
CA LEU A 184 -9.36 -20.63 33.72
C LEU A 184 -8.31 -21.19 32.73
N LEU A 185 -8.76 -22.02 31.80
CA LEU A 185 -7.90 -22.63 30.79
C LEU A 185 -7.23 -21.53 29.93
N PRO A 186 -6.00 -21.73 29.43
CA PRO A 186 -5.20 -20.69 28.76
C PRO A 186 -5.88 -19.96 27.57
N TRP A 187 -6.97 -20.49 27.03
CA TRP A 187 -7.75 -19.90 25.94
C TRP A 187 -8.85 -18.93 26.40
N MET A 188 -9.14 -18.83 27.71
CA MET A 188 -10.21 -17.99 28.27
C MET A 188 -9.78 -16.58 28.68
N LEU A 189 -8.55 -16.15 28.40
CA LEU A 189 -8.13 -14.75 28.62
C LEU A 189 -8.42 -13.91 27.36
N PRO A 190 -9.13 -12.77 27.47
CA PRO A 190 -9.30 -11.87 26.35
C PRO A 190 -7.96 -11.25 25.98
N HIS A 191 -7.54 -11.39 24.72
CA HIS A 191 -6.44 -10.59 24.17
C HIS A 191 -6.85 -9.12 24.15
N VAL A 192 -6.40 -8.38 25.16
CA VAL A 192 -6.40 -6.92 25.13
C VAL A 192 -5.19 -6.48 24.29
N LYS A 193 -5.48 -5.63 23.30
CA LYS A 193 -4.50 -5.00 22.39
C LYS A 193 -3.48 -4.15 23.11
#